data_AF-A0A5S3YM11-F1
#
_entry.id   AF-A0A5S3YM11-F1
#
_cell.length_a   1.000
_cell.length_b   1.000
_cell.length_c   1.000
_cell.angle_alpha   90.00
_cell.angle_beta   90.00
_cell.angle_gamma   90.00
#
_symmetry.space_group_name_H-M   'P 1'
#
loop_
_entity.id
_entity.type
_entity.pdbx_description
1 polymer ?
#
loop_
_entity_poly.entity_id
_entity_poly.type
_entity_poly.pdbx_seq_one_letter_code
_entity_poly.pdbx_strand_id
1 'polypeptide(L)'
;KPEEDNALFRFANRYHIQTKPEVLKSVLLFQEGDTYNPRKLSESERLLRNQSYLYDARIYAVENCDGDILVTVVTRDLWTLLPDLSFSRSGGENTSRIG
;
A
#
# COMPACT_ATOMS: atom_id res chain seq x y z
N LYS A 1 19.96 -5.60 -30.27
CA LYS A 1 19.75 -4.87 -29.00
C LYS A 1 18.28 -5.05 -28.68
N PRO A 2 17.86 -5.84 -27.68
CA PRO A 2 16.44 -5.90 -27.39
C PRO A 2 16.05 -4.55 -26.79
N GLU A 3 14.98 -3.98 -27.33
CA GLU A 3 14.34 -2.79 -26.81
C GLU A 3 13.93 -3.07 -25.36
N GLU A 4 14.55 -2.38 -24.40
CA GLU A 4 14.05 -2.40 -23.02
C GLU A 4 12.63 -1.85 -23.03
N ASP A 5 11.69 -2.69 -22.59
CA ASP A 5 10.26 -2.49 -22.68
C ASP A 5 9.81 -1.25 -21.89
N ASN A 6 9.85 -0.10 -22.57
CA ASN A 6 9.24 1.16 -22.14
C ASN A 6 7.75 0.99 -21.75
N ALA A 7 7.07 -0.04 -22.26
CA ALA A 7 5.71 -0.37 -21.89
C ALA A 7 5.59 -0.82 -20.43
N LEU A 8 6.54 -1.62 -19.92
CA LEU A 8 6.53 -2.09 -18.53
C LEU A 8 6.70 -0.93 -17.54
N PHE A 9 7.65 -0.04 -17.81
CA PHE A 9 7.87 1.18 -17.01
C PHE A 9 6.66 2.14 -17.07
N ARG A 10 5.99 2.27 -18.21
CA ARG A 10 4.77 3.09 -18.34
C ARG A 10 3.59 2.50 -17.56
N PHE A 11 3.44 1.16 -17.51
CA PHE A 11 2.43 0.50 -16.69
C PHE A 11 2.70 0.63 -15.19
N ALA A 12 3.97 0.50 -14.78
CA ALA A 12 4.41 0.72 -13.41
C ALA A 12 4.03 2.12 -12.88
N ASN A 13 4.24 3.16 -13.70
CA ASN A 13 3.87 4.53 -13.33
C ASN A 13 2.35 4.76 -13.28
N ARG A 14 1.57 4.02 -14.07
CA ARG A 14 0.10 4.14 -14.10
C ARG A 14 -0.58 3.47 -12.90
N TYR A 15 0.09 2.50 -12.28
CA TYR A 15 -0.42 1.74 -11.14
C TYR A 15 0.16 2.19 -9.80
N HIS A 16 0.58 3.46 -9.69
CA HIS A 16 0.81 4.11 -8.41
C HIS A 16 -0.55 4.48 -7.80
N ILE A 17 -1.31 3.45 -7.41
CA ILE A 17 -2.61 3.62 -6.78
C ILE A 17 -2.35 4.04 -5.34
N GLN A 18 -2.31 5.35 -5.11
CA GLN A 18 -2.38 5.89 -3.76
C GLN A 18 -3.74 5.50 -3.16
N THR A 19 -3.73 4.99 -1.93
CA THR A 19 -4.98 4.70 -1.24
C THR A 19 -5.76 5.99 -1.04
N LYS A 20 -6.99 6.03 -1.54
CA LYS A 20 -7.85 7.21 -1.40
C LYS A 20 -8.23 7.45 0.07
N PRO A 21 -8.27 8.69 0.57
CA PRO A 21 -8.62 8.99 1.96
C PRO A 21 -9.97 8.41 2.39
N GLU A 22 -10.95 8.34 1.49
CA GLU A 22 -12.28 7.79 1.78
C GLU A 22 -12.24 6.30 2.15
N VAL A 23 -11.33 5.55 1.53
CA VAL A 23 -11.12 4.13 1.83
C VAL A 23 -10.57 3.99 3.25
N LEU A 24 -9.59 4.83 3.63
CA LEU A 24 -9.04 4.83 4.98
C LEU A 24 -10.11 5.20 6.02
N LYS A 25 -10.92 6.23 5.74
CA LYS A 25 -12.02 6.66 6.62
C LYS A 25 -13.04 5.55 6.87
N SER A 26 -13.29 4.67 5.91
CA SER A 26 -14.22 3.52 6.09
C SER A 26 -13.75 2.48 7.11
N VAL A 27 -12.45 2.45 7.43
CA VAL A 27 -11.85 1.52 8.40
C VAL A 27 -11.79 2.12 9.81
N LEU A 28 -11.83 3.45 9.94
CA LEU A 28 -11.76 4.15 11.22
C LEU A 28 -13.03 3.93 12.04
N LEU A 29 -12.88 3.74 13.35
CA LEU A 29 -13.99 3.58 14.31
C LEU A 29 -14.48 4.92 14.89
N PHE A 30 -14.00 6.02 14.33
CA PHE A 30 -14.31 7.39 14.72
C PHE A 30 -14.36 8.27 13.47
N GLN A 31 -15.00 9.43 13.64
CA GLN A 31 -15.13 10.46 12.62
C GLN A 31 -14.86 11.84 13.24
N GLU A 32 -14.67 12.85 12.40
CA GLU A 32 -14.54 14.23 12.84
C GLU A 32 -15.80 14.66 13.61
N GLY A 33 -15.62 15.28 14.78
CA GLY A 33 -16.71 15.69 15.68
C GLY A 33 -17.13 14.64 16.72
N ASP A 34 -16.62 13.41 16.67
CA ASP A 34 -16.86 12.42 17.73
C ASP A 34 -16.17 12.81 19.05
N THR A 35 -16.74 12.36 20.17
CA THR A 35 -16.06 12.43 21.47
C THR A 35 -14.77 11.61 21.46
N TYR A 36 -13.69 12.21 21.93
CA TYR A 36 -12.37 11.56 22.00
C TYR A 36 -12.43 10.23 22.78
N ASN A 37 -11.92 9.17 22.18
CA ASN A 37 -11.82 7.86 22.80
C ASN A 37 -10.51 7.15 22.38
N PRO A 38 -9.51 7.05 23.28
CA PRO A 38 -8.21 6.48 22.94
C PRO A 38 -8.28 5.00 22.50
N ARG A 39 -9.28 4.25 22.99
CA ARG A 39 -9.49 2.85 22.57
C ARG A 39 -9.94 2.76 21.11
N LYS A 40 -10.82 3.65 20.66
CA LYS A 40 -11.24 3.71 19.24
C LYS A 40 -10.06 4.02 18.33
N LEU A 41 -9.17 4.93 18.74
CA LEU A 41 -7.97 5.26 17.97
C LEU A 41 -7.02 4.07 17.87
N SER A 42 -6.70 3.42 18.99
CA SER A 42 -5.82 2.24 19.02
C SER A 42 -6.37 1.08 18.18
N GLU A 43 -7.66 0.80 18.28
CA GLU A 43 -8.30 -0.24 17.46
C GLU A 43 -8.34 0.14 15.97
N SER A 44 -8.59 1.41 15.63
CA SER A 44 -8.53 1.87 14.24
C SER A 44 -7.14 1.70 13.64
N GLU A 45 -6.09 2.01 14.41
CA GLU A 45 -4.71 1.80 14.00
C GLU A 45 -4.40 0.31 13.76
N ARG A 46 -4.89 -0.58 14.64
CA ARG A 46 -4.79 -2.03 14.46
C ARG A 46 -5.52 -2.50 13.21
N LEU A 47 -6.72 -1.99 12.93
CA LEU A 47 -7.50 -2.33 11.74
C LEU A 47 -6.83 -1.85 10.45
N LEU A 48 -6.24 -0.66 10.46
CA LEU A 48 -5.47 -0.13 9.32
C LEU A 48 -4.22 -0.99 9.06
N ARG A 49 -3.46 -1.36 10.09
CA ARG A 49 -2.30 -2.26 9.93
C ARG A 49 -2.65 -3.64 9.42
N ASN A 50 -3.90 -4.08 9.55
CA ASN A 50 -4.36 -5.36 9.04
C ASN A 50 -4.80 -5.30 7.57
N GLN A 51 -4.74 -4.13 6.93
CA GLN A 51 -5.08 -3.98 5.52
C GLN A 51 -3.92 -4.42 4.64
N SER A 52 -4.15 -5.35 3.72
CA SER A 52 -3.11 -5.95 2.87
C SER A 52 -2.45 -4.95 1.90
N TYR A 53 -3.07 -3.80 1.66
CA TYR A 53 -2.57 -2.73 0.81
C TYR A 53 -1.73 -1.69 1.57
N LEU A 54 -1.66 -1.78 2.91
CA LEU A 54 -0.83 -0.91 3.74
C LEU A 54 0.40 -1.67 4.25
N TYR A 55 1.56 -1.04 4.14
CA TYR A 55 2.80 -1.49 4.78
C TYR A 55 2.81 -1.16 6.28
N ASP A 56 2.40 0.05 6.64
CA ASP A 56 2.28 0.50 8.04
C ASP A 56 1.20 1.58 8.17
N ALA A 57 0.68 1.73 9.40
CA ALA A 57 -0.26 2.78 9.77
C ALA A 57 -0.06 3.21 11.23
N ARG A 58 -0.13 4.53 11.47
CA ARG A 58 0.00 5.15 12.79
C ARG A 58 -1.02 6.26 12.96
N ILE A 59 -1.55 6.38 14.18
CA ILE A 59 -2.51 7.43 14.56
C ILE A 59 -1.91 8.23 15.72
N TYR A 60 -1.86 9.54 15.55
CA TYR A 60 -1.41 10.48 16.56
C TYR A 60 -2.61 11.32 17.02
N ALA A 61 -2.70 11.58 18.32
CA ALA A 61 -3.68 12.49 18.90
C ALA A 61 -2.96 13.56 19.71
N VAL A 62 -3.22 14.82 19.41
CA VAL A 62 -2.63 15.97 20.11
C VAL A 62 -3.73 16.96 20.43
N GLU A 63 -3.68 17.52 21.63
CA GLU A 63 -4.57 18.62 22.01
C GLU A 63 -4.03 19.93 21.41
N ASN A 64 -4.91 20.72 20.79
CA ASN A 64 -4.56 22.04 20.26
C ASN A 64 -4.72 23.14 21.34
N CYS A 65 -4.44 24.39 20.98
CA CYS A 65 -4.55 25.52 21.91
C CYS A 65 -5.99 25.83 22.35
N ASP A 66 -6.99 25.35 21.60
CA ASP A 66 -8.41 25.58 21.84
C ASP A 66 -9.04 24.46 22.69
N GLY A 67 -8.28 23.42 23.05
CA GLY A 67 -8.73 22.25 23.81
C GLY A 67 -9.35 21.14 22.96
N ASP A 68 -9.32 21.26 21.64
CA ASP A 68 -9.77 20.22 20.71
C ASP A 68 -8.66 19.17 20.50
N ILE A 69 -9.07 17.92 20.29
CA ILE A 69 -8.16 16.83 19.96
C ILE A 69 -8.01 16.71 18.44
N LEU A 70 -6.83 17.09 17.94
CA LEU A 70 -6.43 16.87 16.56
C LEU A 70 -5.90 15.45 16.39
N VAL A 71 -6.52 14.69 15.49
CA VAL A 71 -6.13 13.32 15.17
C VAL A 71 -5.49 13.26 13.78
N THR A 72 -4.25 12.80 13.71
CA THR A 72 -3.49 12.65 12.46
C THR A 72 -3.30 11.17 12.17
N VAL A 73 -3.78 10.71 11.02
CA VAL A 73 -3.61 9.34 10.53
C VAL A 73 -2.52 9.34 9.45
N VAL A 74 -1.45 8.58 9.67
CA VAL A 74 -0.33 8.44 8.73
C VAL A 74 -0.28 7.00 8.26
N THR A 75 -0.34 6.79 6.95
CA THR A 75 -0.24 5.46 6.32
C THR A 75 0.93 5.40 5.35
N ARG A 76 1.48 4.20 5.18
CA ARG A 76 2.43 3.88 4.11
C ARG A 76 1.82 2.77 3.26
N ASP A 77 1.58 3.04 1.99
CA ASP A 77 1.04 2.05 1.06
C ASP A 77 2.11 1.00 0.69
N LEU A 78 1.67 -0.24 0.50
CA LEU A 78 2.53 -1.29 -0.02
C LEU A 78 2.62 -1.16 -1.54
N TRP A 79 3.84 -1.02 -2.06
CA TRP A 79 4.12 -0.99 -3.49
C TRP A 79 4.81 -2.30 -3.87
N THR A 80 4.19 -3.08 -4.75
CA THR A 80 4.84 -4.23 -5.39
C THR A 80 4.84 -4.01 -6.89
N LEU A 81 5.95 -3.45 -7.38
CA LEU A 81 6.37 -3.69 -8.76
C LEU A 81 7.05 -5.05 -8.80
N LEU A 82 6.26 -6.12 -8.70
CA LEU A 82 6.74 -7.44 -9.08
C LEU A 82 6.29 -7.63 -10.54
N PRO A 83 7.13 -7.30 -11.54
CA PRO A 83 6.97 -7.99 -12.81
C PRO A 83 7.20 -9.46 -12.46
N ASP A 84 6.19 -10.28 -12.70
CA ASP A 84 6.27 -11.73 -12.56
C ASP A 84 7.24 -12.27 -13.64
N LEU A 85 8.54 -11.99 -13.46
CA LEU A 85 9.64 -12.54 -14.24
C LEU A 85 10.02 -13.90 -13.66
N SER A 86 9.05 -14.76 -13.43
CA SER A 86 9.26 -16.18 -13.24
C SER A 86 9.41 -16.88 -14.61
N PHE A 87 10.30 -16.36 -15.47
CA PHE A 87 10.69 -17.04 -16.71
C PHE A 87 11.71 -18.14 -16.37
N SER A 88 11.24 -19.29 -15.87
CA SER A 88 12.08 -20.50 -15.76
C SER A 88 12.28 -21.09 -17.15
N ARG A 89 13.33 -20.64 -17.85
CA ARG A 89 13.78 -21.30 -19.08
C ARG A 89 14.46 -22.61 -18.71
N SER A 90 13.67 -23.68 -18.53
CA SER A 90 14.17 -25.06 -18.65
C SER A 90 14.57 -25.25 -20.11
N GLY A 91 15.84 -24.99 -20.42
CA GLY A 91 16.41 -25.24 -21.72
C GLY A 91 16.51 -26.75 -21.92
N GLY A 92 15.54 -27.33 -22.63
CA GLY A 92 15.60 -28.70 -23.11
C GLY A 92 16.80 -28.92 -24.04
N GLU A 93 17.40 -30.11 -23.93
CA GLU A 93 18.58 -30.56 -24.65
C GLU A 93 18.48 -30.34 -26.17
N ASN A 94 19.44 -29.60 -26.74
CA ASN A 94 19.69 -29.64 -28.17
C ASN A 94 20.55 -30.88 -28.48
N THR A 95 19.95 -31.91 -29.09
CA THR A 95 20.74 -32.93 -29.80
C THR A 95 20.76 -32.60 -31.29
N SER A 96 21.84 -31.97 -31.74
CA SER A 96 22.09 -31.75 -33.16
C SER A 96 22.85 -32.97 -33.70
N ARG A 97 22.16 -33.88 -34.38
CA ARG A 97 22.79 -34.80 -35.34
C ARG A 97 22.60 -34.21 -36.73
N ILE A 98 23.70 -33.83 -37.37
CA ILE A 98 23.74 -33.54 -38.81
C ILE A 98 24.51 -34.71 -39.42
N GLY A 99 23.86 -35.42 -40.35
CA GLY A 99 24.49 -36.41 -41.22
C GLY A 99 25.12 -35.75 -42.44
#